data_AF-A0M459-F1
#
_entry.id   AF-A0M459-F1
#
_cell.length_a   1.000
_cell.length_b   1.000
_cell.length_c   1.000
_cell.angle_alpha   90.00
_cell.angle_beta   90.00
_cell.angle_gamma   90.00
#
_symmetry.space_group_name_H-M   'P 1'
#
loop_
_entity.id
_entity.type
_entity.pdbx_description
1 polymer ?
#
loop_
_entity_poly.entity_id
_entity_poly.type
_entity_poly.pdbx_seq_one_letter_code
_entity_poly.pdbx_strand_id
1 'polypeptide(L)'
;MITKKHKTPLYGTEFTIVVYNNNKEFEDKFKDWEFDQNIESFDGAVFKRKEMYYIVFSAEKKGYPTPGIIAHESKHLVNNIFIDICHNLDLYNDEPEAYLLGWIVNRVHEVLNKVNN
;
A
#
# COMPACT_ATOMS: atom_id res chain seq x y z
N MET A 1 -8.88 7.30 11.12
CA MET A 1 -8.00 6.47 10.28
C MET A 1 -7.81 5.07 10.87
N ILE A 2 -7.66 4.08 9.99
CA ILE A 2 -7.38 2.67 10.32
C ILE A 2 -5.96 2.32 9.86
N THR A 3 -5.21 1.61 10.70
CA THR A 3 -3.87 1.11 10.35
C THR A 3 -3.75 -0.37 10.68
N LYS A 4 -3.27 -1.17 9.72
CA LYS A 4 -3.04 -2.60 9.92
C LYS A 4 -1.68 -3.03 9.38
N LYS A 5 -0.87 -3.65 10.24
CA LYS A 5 0.45 -4.19 9.88
C LYS A 5 0.33 -5.63 9.39
N HIS A 6 1.07 -5.94 8.34
CA HIS A 6 1.21 -7.27 7.76
C HIS A 6 2.68 -7.60 7.52
N LYS A 7 3.02 -8.89 7.67
CA LYS A 7 4.30 -9.43 7.25
C LYS A 7 4.08 -10.27 6.01
N THR A 8 4.85 -10.00 4.96
CA THR A 8 4.78 -10.77 3.71
C THR A 8 5.21 -12.21 3.98
N PRO A 9 4.48 -13.20 3.45
CA PRO A 9 4.94 -14.58 3.48
C PRO A 9 6.16 -14.67 2.56
N LEU A 10 7.23 -15.32 3.01
CA LEU A 10 8.45 -15.65 2.24
C LEU A 10 9.48 -14.53 2.01
N TYR A 11 9.07 -13.25 1.91
CA TYR A 11 10.02 -12.16 1.63
C TYR A 11 10.57 -11.48 2.89
N GLY A 12 9.98 -11.75 4.05
CA GLY A 12 10.42 -11.17 5.33
C GLY A 12 10.06 -9.69 5.50
N THR A 13 9.72 -9.00 4.42
CA THR A 13 9.30 -7.60 4.39
C THR A 13 8.00 -7.37 5.15
N GLU A 14 7.95 -6.29 5.92
CA GLU A 14 6.74 -5.84 6.61
C GLU A 14 6.18 -4.58 5.94
N PHE A 15 4.86 -4.51 5.85
CA PHE A 15 4.17 -3.31 5.39
C PHE A 15 2.95 -3.00 6.25
N THR A 16 2.59 -1.73 6.29
CA THR A 16 1.41 -1.22 7.00
C THR A 16 0.43 -0.64 6.01
N ILE A 17 -0.80 -1.13 6.03
CA ILE A 17 -1.92 -0.54 5.31
C ILE A 17 -2.46 0.60 6.17
N VAL A 18 -2.60 1.78 5.57
CA VAL A 18 -3.15 2.99 6.19
C VAL A 18 -4.36 3.44 5.37
N VAL A 19 -5.52 3.55 6.02
CA VAL A 19 -6.73 4.07 5.40
C VAL A 19 -7.19 5.28 6.19
N TYR A 20 -7.40 6.41 5.51
CA TYR A 20 -7.78 7.67 6.13
C TYR A 20 -8.99 8.30 5.43
N ASN A 21 -9.81 9.02 6.19
CA ASN A 21 -11.04 9.68 5.68
C ASN A 21 -10.88 11.21 5.59
N ASN A 22 -9.76 11.75 6.06
CA ASN A 22 -9.52 13.17 6.16
C ASN A 22 -8.02 13.45 5.96
N ASN A 23 -7.67 14.29 4.98
CA ASN A 23 -6.28 14.68 4.69
C ASN A 23 -5.60 15.28 5.92
N LYS A 24 -6.31 16.07 6.73
CA LYS A 24 -5.76 16.66 7.95
C LYS A 24 -5.32 15.60 8.97
N GLU A 25 -6.11 14.53 9.13
CA GLU A 25 -5.74 13.43 10.05
C GLU A 25 -4.50 12.68 9.55
N PHE A 26 -4.37 12.54 8.22
CA PHE A 26 -3.19 11.95 7.59
C PHE A 26 -1.96 12.85 7.77
N GLU A 27 -2.06 14.12 7.40
CA GLU A 27 -1.00 15.12 7.55
C GLU A 27 -0.53 15.22 9.00
N ASP A 28 -1.44 15.34 9.97
CA ASP A 28 -1.08 15.46 11.39
C ASP A 28 -0.27 14.24 11.88
N LYS A 29 -0.59 13.03 11.40
CA LYS A 29 0.12 11.81 11.78
C LYS A 29 1.46 11.64 11.07
N PHE A 30 1.56 12.11 9.84
CA PHE A 30 2.73 11.94 9.00
C PHE A 30 3.48 13.25 8.73
N LYS A 31 3.23 14.30 9.51
CA LYS A 31 3.85 15.63 9.37
C LYS A 31 5.37 15.64 9.42
N ASP A 32 5.96 14.70 10.15
CA ASP A 32 7.41 14.55 10.29
C ASP A 32 8.01 13.65 9.19
N TRP A 33 7.25 13.39 8.13
CA TRP A 33 7.64 12.54 7.02
C TRP A 33 7.78 13.46 5.81
N GLU A 34 8.97 13.42 5.20
CA GLU A 34 9.21 14.09 3.94
C GLU A 34 8.56 13.24 2.84
N PHE A 35 7.50 13.78 2.24
CA PHE A 35 6.88 13.20 1.05
C PHE A 35 7.36 14.01 -0.16
N ASP A 36 7.95 13.33 -1.16
CA ASP A 36 8.35 13.97 -2.41
C ASP A 36 7.14 14.49 -3.24
N GLN A 37 5.93 14.09 -2.87
CA GLN A 37 4.72 14.40 -3.63
C GLN A 37 3.60 14.95 -2.73
N ASN A 38 2.82 15.88 -3.28
CA ASN A 38 1.74 16.56 -2.56
C ASN A 38 0.58 15.58 -2.27
N ILE A 39 0.29 15.34 -0.99
CA ILE A 39 -0.74 14.43 -0.48
C ILE A 39 -2.12 14.67 -1.11
N GLU A 40 -2.47 15.92 -1.43
CA GLU A 40 -3.75 16.25 -2.06
C GLU A 40 -3.90 15.69 -3.49
N SER A 41 -2.80 15.27 -4.12
CA SER A 41 -2.76 14.82 -5.51
C SER A 41 -2.89 13.30 -5.67
N PHE A 42 -2.97 12.53 -4.58
CA PHE A 42 -2.93 11.06 -4.64
C PHE A 42 -4.13 10.41 -3.94
N ASP A 43 -4.89 9.61 -4.69
CA ASP A 43 -5.94 8.75 -4.11
C ASP A 43 -5.35 7.50 -3.40
N GLY A 44 -4.05 7.25 -3.57
CA GLY A 44 -3.27 6.24 -2.85
C GLY A 44 -1.76 6.41 -3.06
N ALA A 45 -0.94 5.83 -2.19
CA ALA A 45 0.52 5.91 -2.30
C ALA A 45 1.24 4.74 -1.62
N VAL A 46 2.45 4.43 -2.09
CA VAL A 46 3.41 3.54 -1.41
C VAL A 46 4.71 4.27 -1.14
N PHE A 47 5.21 4.13 0.09
CA PHE A 47 6.52 4.65 0.45
C PHE A 47 7.19 3.78 1.52
N LYS A 48 8.53 3.90 1.61
CA LYS A 48 9.37 3.20 2.58
C LYS A 48 9.85 4.18 3.63
N ARG A 49 9.78 3.81 4.92
CA ARG A 49 10.41 4.58 6.00
C ARG A 49 11.18 3.63 6.91
N LYS A 50 12.49 3.91 7.06
CA LYS A 50 13.44 2.96 7.64
C LYS A 50 13.36 1.64 6.88
N GLU A 51 12.97 0.55 7.54
CA GLU A 51 12.84 -0.80 6.96
C GLU A 51 11.37 -1.26 6.85
N MET A 52 10.42 -0.32 6.89
CA MET A 52 9.00 -0.64 6.81
C MET A 52 8.34 0.05 5.63
N TYR A 53 7.50 -0.70 4.93
CA TYR A 53 6.66 -0.14 3.87
C TYR A 53 5.32 0.32 4.42
N TYR A 54 4.76 1.30 3.73
CA TYR A 54 3.42 1.78 3.98
C TYR A 54 2.70 1.87 2.65
N ILE A 55 1.47 1.34 2.62
CA ILE A 55 0.54 1.49 1.51
C ILE A 55 -0.67 2.24 2.05
N VAL A 56 -0.99 3.36 1.41
CA VAL A 56 -1.92 4.34 1.93
C VAL A 56 -3.05 4.55 0.94
N PHE A 57 -4.27 4.64 1.44
CA PHE A 57 -5.46 4.92 0.65
C PHE A 57 -6.34 5.98 1.30
N SER A 58 -6.83 6.92 0.49
CA SER A 58 -7.93 7.80 0.90
C SER A 58 -9.27 7.07 0.72
N ALA A 59 -10.08 7.10 1.77
CA ALA A 59 -11.48 6.64 1.78
C ALA A 59 -12.45 7.81 2.04
N GLU A 60 -12.00 9.05 1.85
CA GLU A 60 -12.83 10.26 2.01
C GLU A 60 -14.02 10.25 1.04
N LYS A 61 -13.82 9.77 -0.19
CA LYS A 61 -14.84 9.71 -1.23
C LYS A 61 -15.54 8.36 -1.22
N LYS A 62 -16.87 8.36 -1.32
CA LYS A 62 -17.65 7.12 -1.46
C LYS A 62 -17.21 6.36 -2.72
N GLY A 63 -16.90 5.07 -2.58
CA GLY A 63 -16.42 4.23 -3.68
C GLY A 63 -14.91 4.29 -3.90
N TYR A 64 -14.16 5.00 -3.05
CA TYR A 64 -12.70 5.01 -3.04
C TYR A 64 -12.12 4.22 -1.85
N PRO A 65 -10.88 3.70 -1.98
CA PRO A 65 -10.10 3.63 -3.23
C PRO A 65 -10.77 2.67 -4.22
N THR A 66 -10.70 2.99 -5.52
CA THR A 66 -11.23 2.12 -6.57
C THR A 66 -10.38 0.84 -6.68
N PRO A 67 -10.92 -0.26 -7.25
CA PRO A 67 -10.13 -1.47 -7.48
C PRO A 67 -8.83 -1.21 -8.28
N GLY A 68 -8.88 -0.28 -9.24
CA GLY A 68 -7.71 0.11 -10.03
C GLY A 68 -6.63 0.80 -9.19
N ILE A 69 -7.01 1.69 -8.27
CA ILE A 69 -6.07 2.33 -7.34
C ILE A 69 -5.45 1.29 -6.40
N ILE A 70 -6.27 0.39 -5.85
CA ILE A 70 -5.78 -0.68 -4.97
C ILE A 70 -4.73 -1.53 -5.70
N ALA A 71 -5.01 -1.95 -6.93
CA ALA A 71 -4.08 -2.75 -7.73
C ALA A 71 -2.80 -1.96 -8.07
N HIS A 72 -2.92 -0.70 -8.47
CA HIS A 72 -1.80 0.17 -8.83
C HIS A 72 -0.81 0.34 -7.67
N GLU A 73 -1.32 0.75 -6.49
CA GLU A 73 -0.46 0.91 -5.32
C GLU A 73 0.10 -0.42 -4.83
N SER A 74 -0.69 -1.50 -4.87
CA SER A 74 -0.20 -2.83 -4.51
C SER A 74 0.95 -3.27 -5.42
N LYS A 75 0.92 -2.92 -6.71
CA LYS A 75 2.02 -3.19 -7.66
C LYS A 75 3.28 -2.40 -7.33
N HIS A 76 3.17 -1.13 -6.89
CA HIS A 76 4.34 -0.40 -6.39
C HIS A 76 4.97 -1.08 -5.18
N LEU A 77 4.15 -1.62 -4.27
CA LEU A 77 4.66 -2.38 -3.12
C LEU A 77 5.36 -3.68 -3.55
N VAL A 78 4.80 -4.42 -4.51
CA VAL A 78 5.45 -5.61 -5.08
C VAL A 78 6.82 -5.26 -5.65
N ASN A 79 6.90 -4.22 -6.47
CA ASN A 79 8.16 -3.78 -7.07
C ASN A 79 9.22 -3.46 -6.01
N ASN A 80 8.80 -2.73 -4.97
CA ASN A 80 9.67 -2.39 -3.86
C ASN A 80 10.18 -3.63 -3.09
N ILE A 81 9.32 -4.61 -2.82
CA ILE A 81 9.72 -5.88 -2.18
C ILE A 81 10.74 -6.61 -3.04
N PHE A 82 10.50 -6.67 -4.35
CA PHE A 82 11.39 -7.34 -5.31
C PHE A 82 12.77 -6.66 -5.38
N ILE A 83 12.81 -5.32 -5.37
CA ILE A 83 14.05 -4.55 -5.27
C ILE A 83 14.81 -4.89 -3.98
N ASP A 84 14.13 -4.94 -2.83
CA ASP A 84 14.74 -5.22 -1.53
C ASP A 84 15.38 -6.62 -1.44
N ILE A 85 14.81 -7.60 -2.13
CA ILE A 85 15.36 -8.97 -2.19
C ILE A 85 16.32 -9.18 -3.36
N CYS A 86 16.70 -8.11 -4.07
CA CYS A 86 17.55 -8.13 -5.27
C CYS A 86 17.02 -9.06 -6.38
N HIS A 87 15.69 -9.16 -6.53
CA HIS A 87 15.05 -9.96 -7.56
C HIS A 87 14.54 -9.08 -8.71
N ASN A 88 14.88 -9.45 -9.93
CA ASN A 88 14.38 -8.78 -11.14
C ASN A 88 13.07 -9.42 -11.59
N LEU A 89 12.13 -8.62 -12.08
CA LEU A 89 10.88 -9.13 -12.63
C LEU A 89 11.16 -10.01 -13.86
N ASP A 90 10.59 -11.21 -13.85
CA ASP A 90 10.64 -12.13 -14.98
C ASP A 90 9.35 -11.95 -15.82
N LEU A 91 9.49 -11.36 -17.00
CA LEU A 91 8.37 -11.12 -17.91
C LEU A 91 7.87 -12.40 -18.61
N TYR A 92 8.61 -13.50 -18.51
CA TYR A 92 8.21 -14.81 -19.05
C TYR A 92 7.59 -15.70 -17.97
N ASN A 93 7.86 -15.42 -16.69
CA ASN A 93 7.30 -16.11 -15.54
C ASN A 93 6.94 -15.10 -14.44
N ASP A 94 5.86 -14.37 -14.67
CA ASP A 94 5.34 -13.36 -13.75
C ASP A 94 4.47 -13.94 -12.62
N GLU A 95 4.33 -15.27 -12.55
CA GLU A 95 3.53 -15.94 -11.51
C GLU A 95 3.92 -15.52 -10.08
N PRO A 96 5.20 -15.48 -9.67
CA PRO A 96 5.57 -15.07 -8.31
C PRO A 96 5.14 -13.64 -7.99
N GLU A 97 5.24 -12.75 -8.98
CA GLU A 97 4.79 -11.37 -8.88
C GLU A 97 3.27 -11.30 -8.73
N ALA A 98 2.54 -11.98 -9.61
CA ALA A 98 1.08 -11.99 -9.62
C ALA A 98 0.50 -12.58 -8.32
N TYR A 99 1.12 -13.62 -7.76
CA TYR A 99 0.75 -14.18 -6.47
C TYR A 99 0.96 -13.19 -5.33
N LEU A 100 2.11 -12.52 -5.28
CA LEU A 100 2.37 -11.52 -4.25
C LEU A 100 1.39 -10.34 -4.37
N LEU A 101 1.14 -9.86 -5.60
CA LEU A 101 0.18 -8.80 -5.89
C LEU A 101 -1.22 -9.18 -5.37
N GLY A 102 -1.73 -10.35 -5.77
CA GLY A 102 -3.03 -10.84 -5.33
C GLY A 102 -3.11 -10.99 -3.81
N TRP A 103 -2.04 -11.49 -3.18
CA TRP A 103 -1.98 -11.60 -1.73
C TRP A 103 -2.04 -10.23 -1.03
N ILE A 104 -1.31 -9.21 -1.52
CA ILE A 104 -1.34 -7.84 -0.99
C ILE A 104 -2.74 -7.23 -1.17
N VAL A 105 -3.31 -7.31 -2.37
CA VAL A 105 -4.66 -6.78 -2.70
C VAL A 105 -5.71 -7.37 -1.75
N ASN A 106 -5.65 -8.68 -1.48
CA ASN A 106 -6.55 -9.33 -0.53
C ASN A 106 -6.43 -8.75 0.89
N ARG A 107 -5.21 -8.48 1.38
CA ARG A 107 -5.00 -7.84 2.69
C ARG A 107 -5.57 -6.42 2.72
N VAL A 108 -5.45 -5.66 1.62
CA VAL A 108 -6.06 -4.33 1.49
C VAL A 108 -7.58 -4.41 1.60
N HIS A 109 -8.22 -5.32 0.85
CA HIS A 109 -9.67 -5.51 0.92
C HIS A 109 -10.16 -5.92 2.31
N GLU A 110 -9.43 -6.78 3.02
CA GLU A 110 -9.76 -7.15 4.41
C GLU A 110 -9.77 -5.95 5.37
N VAL A 111 -8.91 -4.95 5.12
CA VAL A 111 -8.89 -3.71 5.91
C VAL A 111 -10.02 -2.78 5.48
N LEU A 112 -10.22 -2.57 4.18
CA LEU A 112 -11.27 -1.69 3.65
C LEU A 112 -12.69 -2.17 3.99
N ASN A 113 -12.94 -3.49 3.96
CA ASN A 113 -14.24 -4.05 4.33
C ASN A 113 -14.59 -3.83 5.82
N LYS A 114 -13.61 -3.57 6.68
CA LYS A 114 -13.85 -3.18 8.09
C LYS A 114 -14.11 -1.68 8.26
N VAL A 115 -13.76 -0.86 7.27
CA VAL A 115 -14.04 0.58 7.26
C VAL A 115 -15.49 0.82 6.80
N ASN A 116 -15.97 -0.01 5.87
CA ASN A 116 -17.29 0.13 5.22
C ASN A 116 -18.45 -0.57 5.96
N ASN A 117 -18.17 -1.29 7.05
CA ASN A 117 -19.16 -1.92 7.94
C ASN A 117 -19.25 -1.14 9.26
#